data_AF-A0A355HBF2-F1
#
_entry.id   AF-A0A355HBF2-F1
#
_cell.length_a   1.000
_cell.length_b   1.000
_cell.length_c   1.000
_cell.angle_alpha   90.00
_cell.angle_beta   90.00
_cell.angle_gamma   90.00
#
_symmetry.space_group_name_H-M   'P 1'
#
loop_
_entity.id
_entity.type
_entity.pdbx_description
1 polymer ?
#
loop_
_entity_poly.entity_id
_entity_poly.type
_entity_poly.pdbx_seq_one_letter_code
_entity_poly.pdbx_strand_id
1 'polypeptide(L)' 'PLLIDQGGDDQFLEKELNYDLFRKTCEKRNQALTARLQSGYDHSYFFIATFMADHIQHHENALHS' A
#
# COMPACT_ATOMS: atom_id res chain seq x y z
N PRO A 1 1.85 -8.39 9.80
CA PRO A 1 2.54 -8.19 8.49
C PRO A 1 1.90 -6.99 7.77
N LEU A 2 2.69 -6.10 7.16
CA LEU A 2 2.17 -4.89 6.51
C LEU A 2 2.16 -5.04 4.99
N LEU A 3 1.04 -4.65 4.37
CA LEU A 3 0.85 -4.49 2.94
C LEU A 3 0.27 -3.10 2.67
N ILE A 4 0.85 -2.35 1.75
CA ILE A 4 0.28 -1.09 1.24
C ILE A 4 0.26 -1.10 -0.29
N ASP A 5 -0.81 -0.57 -0.85
CA ASP A 5 -0.91 -0.18 -2.26
C ASP A 5 -1.13 1.32 -2.33
N GLN A 6 -0.39 1.98 -3.20
CA GLN A 6 -0.49 3.40 -3.48
C GLN A 6 -0.70 3.59 -4.97
N GLY A 7 -1.72 4.36 -5.35
CA GLY A 7 -1.89 4.81 -6.74
C GLY A 7 -0.69 5.66 -7.17
N GLY A 8 -0.07 5.32 -8.29
CA GLY A 8 1.08 6.02 -8.85
C GLY A 8 0.73 7.34 -9.54
N ASP A 9 -0.54 7.50 -9.92
CA ASP A 9 -1.08 8.70 -10.56
C ASP A 9 -2.02 9.45 -9.58
N ASP A 10 -1.92 9.12 -8.29
CA ASP A 10 -2.64 9.77 -7.21
C ASP A 10 -2.16 11.22 -7.06
N GLN A 11 -3.09 12.16 -7.26
CA GLN A 11 -2.81 13.60 -7.18
C GLN A 11 -2.29 14.07 -5.80
N PHE A 12 -2.45 13.26 -4.76
CA PHE A 12 -2.02 13.56 -3.40
C PHE A 12 -0.67 12.93 -3.05
N LEU A 13 -0.11 12.06 -3.90
CA LEU A 13 1.08 11.23 -3.63
C LEU A 13 2.25 12.02 -3.04
N GLU A 14 2.66 13.08 -3.72
CA GLU A 14 3.85 13.86 -3.36
C GLU A 14 3.61 14.85 -2.20
N LYS A 15 2.35 15.23 -1.94
CA LYS A 15 2.03 16.34 -1.03
C LYS A 15 1.48 15.89 0.32
N GLU A 16 0.76 14.78 0.36
CA GLU A 16 -0.05 14.40 1.53
C GLU A 16 0.21 12.98 2.02
N LEU A 17 0.54 12.05 1.11
CA LEU A 17 0.51 10.61 1.42
C LEU A 17 1.80 10.08 2.04
N ASN A 18 2.91 10.82 1.93
CA ASN A 18 4.19 10.49 2.58
C ASN A 18 4.70 9.05 2.30
N TYR A 19 4.39 8.51 1.12
CA TYR A 19 4.65 7.11 0.76
C TYR A 19 6.11 6.68 0.97
N ASP A 20 7.06 7.46 0.45
CA ASP A 20 8.49 7.17 0.59
C ASP A 20 9.00 7.30 2.03
N LEU A 21 8.47 8.27 2.78
CA LEU A 21 8.83 8.44 4.18
C LEU A 21 8.39 7.23 5.01
N PHE A 22 7.17 6.74 4.78
CA PHE A 22 6.66 5.54 5.43
C PHE A 22 7.53 4.32 5.11
N ARG A 23 7.81 4.06 3.82
CA ARG A 23 8.69 2.95 3.38
C ARG A 23 10.06 2.99 4.03
N LYS A 24 10.75 4.13 3.96
CA LYS A 24 12.08 4.33 4.56
C LYS A 24 12.05 4.17 6.08
N THR A 25 10.94 4.53 6.74
CA THR A 25 10.80 4.37 8.20
C THR A 25 10.64 2.90 8.57
N CYS A 26 9.84 2.13 7.83
CA CYS A 26 9.70 0.69 8.05
C CYS A 26 11.04 -0.03 7.87
N GLU A 27 11.77 0.29 6.79
CA GLU A 27 13.12 -0.24 6.54
C GLU A 27 14.07 0.05 7.71
N LYS A 28 14.18 1.31 8.14
CA LYS A 28 15.03 1.72 9.28
C LYS A 28 14.68 1.00 10.59
N ARG A 29 13.42 0.59 10.78
CA ARG A 29 12.94 -0.10 11.98
C ARG A 29 12.95 -1.62 11.85
N ASN A 30 13.45 -2.17 10.74
CA ASN A 30 13.34 -3.60 10.41
C ASN A 30 11.89 -4.12 10.47
N GLN A 31 10.92 -3.25 10.17
CA GLN A 31 9.51 -3.63 10.11
C GLN A 31 9.22 -4.23 8.73
N ALA A 32 8.83 -5.50 8.71
CA ALA A 32 8.44 -6.17 7.46
C ALA A 32 7.27 -5.43 6.78
N LEU A 33 7.50 -5.01 5.54
CA LEU A 33 6.57 -4.23 4.72
C LEU A 33 6.62 -4.71 3.27
N THR A 34 5.46 -5.05 2.73
CA THR A 34 5.22 -5.15 1.29
C THR A 34 4.60 -3.84 0.82
N ALA A 35 5.31 -3.05 0.03
CA ALA A 35 4.83 -1.78 -0.50
C ALA A 35 4.79 -1.81 -2.03
N ARG A 36 3.59 -1.63 -2.60
CA ARG A 36 3.33 -1.66 -4.04
C ARG A 36 2.91 -0.27 -4.52
N LEU A 37 3.48 0.18 -5.63
CA LEU A 37 3.10 1.42 -6.31
C LEU A 37 2.41 1.02 -7.62
N GLN A 38 1.15 1.39 -7.76
CA GLN A 38 0.28 0.95 -8.85
C GLN A 38 0.17 2.07 -9.89
N SER A 39 1.03 2.03 -10.92
CA SER A 39 1.06 3.04 -11.98
C SER A 39 -0.29 3.13 -12.71
N GLY A 40 -0.74 4.35 -13.01
CA GLY A 40 -2.03 4.58 -13.67
C GLY A 40 -3.25 4.58 -12.76
N TYR A 41 -3.08 4.30 -11.46
CA TYR A 41 -4.17 4.32 -10.48
C TYR A 41 -4.18 5.59 -9.65
N ASP A 42 -5.38 6.06 -9.33
CA ASP A 42 -5.66 7.30 -8.61
C ASP A 42 -6.05 7.05 -7.14
N HIS A 43 -6.68 8.05 -6.50
CA HIS A 43 -7.16 7.99 -5.12
C HIS A 43 -8.60 7.47 -4.97
N SER A 44 -9.19 6.91 -6.02
CA SER A 44 -10.62 6.61 -6.03
C SER A 44 -10.95 5.24 -5.42
N TYR A 45 -12.25 5.01 -5.18
CA TYR A 45 -12.74 3.67 -4.85
C TYR A 45 -12.54 2.65 -5.99
N PHE A 46 -12.34 3.09 -7.24
CA PHE A 46 -12.02 2.18 -8.33
C PHE A 46 -10.63 1.54 -8.11
N PHE A 47 -9.64 2.35 -7.73
CA PHE A 47 -8.32 1.86 -7.32
C PHE A 47 -8.43 0.88 -6.15
N ILE A 48 -9.12 1.27 -5.08
CA ILE A 48 -9.29 0.43 -3.89
C ILE A 48 -9.94 -0.91 -4.25
N ALA A 49 -11.05 -0.89 -4.99
CA ALA A 49 -11.78 -2.10 -5.37
C ALA A 49 -10.93 -3.04 -6.25
N THR A 50 -10.06 -2.50 -7.10
CA THR A 50 -9.19 -3.28 -8.00
C THR A 50 -8.24 -4.19 -7.21
N PHE A 51 -7.67 -3.72 -6.10
CA PHE A 51 -6.68 -4.47 -5.32
C PHE A 51 -7.24 -5.06 -4.01
N MET A 52 -8.53 -4.84 -3.71
CA MET A 52 -9.17 -5.31 -2.47
C MET A 52 -9.02 -6.82 -2.25
N ALA A 53 -9.14 -7.62 -3.32
CA ALA A 53 -9.02 -9.08 -3.22
C ALA A 53 -7.66 -9.52 -2.68
N ASP A 54 -6.57 -8.88 -3.13
CA ASP A 54 -5.22 -9.15 -2.64
C ASP A 54 -5.08 -8.80 -1.15
N HIS A 55 -5.70 -7.69 -0.71
CA HIS A 55 -5.69 -7.27 0.70
C HIS A 55 -6.45 -8.25 1.59
N ILE A 56 -7.60 -8.75 1.13
CA ILE A 56 -8.35 -9.78 1.84
C ILE A 56 -7.49 -11.05 1.98
N GLN A 57 -6.84 -11.50 0.90
CA GLN A 57 -5.97 -12.67 0.95
C GLN A 57 -4.76 -12.48 1.88
N HIS A 58 -4.14 -11.30 1.85
CA HIS A 58 -3.06 -10.95 2.77
C HIS A 58 -3.50 -11.03 4.24
N HIS A 59 -4.69 -10.52 4.54
CA HIS A 59 -5.25 -10.58 5.89
C HIS A 59 -5.67 -11.99 6.29
N GLU A 60 -6.27 -12.79 5.40
CA GLU A 60 -6.57 -14.20 5.66
C GLU A 60 -5.31 -14.97 6.06
N ASN A 61 -4.25 -14.83 5.25
CA ASN A 61 -2.97 -15.47 5.53
C ASN A 61 -2.40 -15.07 6.89
N ALA A 62 -2.57 -13.80 7.30
CA ALA A 62 -2.09 -13.29 8.57
C ALA A 62 -2.98 -13.67 9.78
N LEU A 63 -4.26 -13.96 9.56
CA LEU A 63 -5.19 -14.39 10.61
C LEU A 63 -5.06 -15.89 10.89
N HIS A 64 -4.65 -16.67 9.90
CA HIS A 64 -4.51 -18.13 10.01
C HIS A 64 -3.04 -18.59 10.18
N SER A 65 -2.08 -17.67 10.29
CA SER A 65 -0.65 -17.94 10.51
C SER A 65 -0.29 -18.18 11.97
#